data_AF-A0A0F9S7Y5-F1
#
_entry.id   AF-A0A0F9S7Y5-F1
#
_cell.length_a   1.000
_cell.length_b   1.000
_cell.length_c   1.000
_cell.angle_alpha   90.00
_cell.angle_beta   90.00
_cell.angle_gamma   90.00
#
_symmetry.space_group_name_H-M   'P 1'
#
loop_
_entity.id
_entity.type
_entity.pdbx_description
1 polymer ?
#
loop_
_entity_poly.entity_id
_entity_poly.type
_entity_poly.pdbx_seq_one_letter_code
_entity_poly.pdbx_strand_id
1 'polypeptide(L)' 'MSASTCRDCSVRSQLVEIESRIHRVLVHLVSENDLDMAHRLLGETTELLGTVIDIKKEL' A
#
# COMPACT_ATOMS: atom_id res chain seq x y z
N MET A 1 -0.29 23.76 -13.50
CA MET A 1 -0.88 22.43 -13.22
C MET A 1 -1.41 22.48 -11.80
N SER A 2 -2.72 22.32 -11.61
CA SER A 2 -3.38 22.50 -10.31
C SER A 2 -2.91 21.44 -9.31
N ALA A 3 -2.64 21.85 -8.07
CA ALA A 3 -2.17 20.98 -6.99
C ALA A 3 -3.11 19.78 -6.71
N SER A 4 -4.41 19.93 -7.02
CA SER A 4 -5.43 18.87 -6.91
C SER A 4 -5.10 17.67 -7.80
N THR A 5 -4.73 17.87 -9.06
CA THR A 5 -4.45 16.76 -9.99
C THR A 5 -3.20 15.98 -9.59
N CYS A 6 -2.22 16.63 -8.95
CA CYS A 6 -0.99 15.97 -8.52
C CYS A 6 -1.19 15.14 -7.23
N ARG A 7 -2.02 15.61 -6.29
CA ARG A 7 -2.38 14.84 -5.08
C ARG A 7 -3.21 13.60 -5.40
N ASP A 8 -4.17 13.69 -6.31
CA ASP A 8 -4.95 12.53 -6.75
C ASP A 8 -4.07 11.48 -7.45
N CYS A 9 -3.10 11.93 -8.26
CA CYS A 9 -2.09 11.06 -8.86
C CYS A 9 -1.20 10.38 -7.81
N SER A 10 -0.80 11.11 -6.76
CA SER A 10 0.02 10.56 -5.67
C SER A 10 -0.73 9.48 -4.89
N VAL A 11 -1.98 9.75 -4.49
CA VAL A 11 -2.86 8.77 -3.84
C VAL A 11 -3.05 7.54 -4.73
N ARG A 12 -3.30 7.73 -6.03
CA ARG A 12 -3.46 6.61 -6.96
C ARG A 12 -2.20 5.77 -7.07
N SER A 13 -1.01 6.38 -7.14
CA SER A 13 0.26 5.65 -7.17
C SER A 13 0.48 4.83 -5.90
N GLN A 14 0.13 5.37 -4.74
CA GLN A 14 0.24 4.67 -3.46
C GLN A 14 -0.75 3.50 -3.35
N LEU A 15 -1.97 3.64 -3.89
CA LEU A 15 -2.93 2.53 -3.95
C LEU A 15 -2.45 1.37 -4.84
N VAL A 16 -1.80 1.66 -5.97
CA VAL A 16 -1.20 0.63 -6.83
C VAL A 16 -0.05 -0.09 -6.12
N GLU A 17 0.77 0.63 -5.37
CA GLU A 17 1.84 0.04 -4.55
C GLU A 17 1.27 -0.88 -3.46
N ILE A 18 0.19 -0.45 -2.76
CA ILE A 18 -0.51 -1.28 -1.78
C ILE A 18 -1.02 -2.58 -2.41
N GLU A 19 -1.66 -2.49 -3.58
CA GLU A 19 -2.15 -3.67 -4.31
C GLU A 19 -1.00 -4.63 -4.66
N SER A 20 0.13 -4.11 -5.14
CA SER A 20 1.32 -4.92 -5.45
C SER A 20 1.85 -5.64 -4.21
N ARG A 21 1.91 -4.96 -3.05
CA ARG A 21 2.38 -5.55 -1.80
C ARG A 21 1.44 -6.64 -1.28
N ILE A 22 0.13 -6.44 -1.38
CA ILE A 22 -0.85 -7.48 -1.01
C ILE A 22 -0.66 -8.74 -1.86
N HIS A 23 -0.43 -8.59 -3.17
CA HIS A 23 -0.11 -9.75 -4.01
C HIS A 23 1.16 -10.48 -3.54
N ARG A 24 2.21 -9.76 -3.15
CA ARG A 24 3.44 -10.37 -2.61
C ARG A 24 3.21 -11.07 -1.26
N VAL A 25 2.40 -10.48 -0.38
CA VAL A 25 1.98 -11.13 0.87
C VAL A 25 1.31 -12.48 0.57
N LEU A 26 0.40 -12.52 -0.41
CA LEU A 26 -0.29 -13.76 -0.78
C LEU A 26 0.68 -14.82 -1.32
N VAL A 27 1.70 -14.44 -2.09
CA VAL A 27 2.75 -15.36 -2.55
C VAL A 27 3.48 -15.98 -1.35
N HIS A 28 3.92 -15.16 -0.39
CA HIS A 28 4.64 -15.65 0.79
C HIS A 28 3.74 -16.51 1.70
N LEU A 29 2.46 -16.18 1.84
CA LEU A 29 1.49 -16.96 2.63
C LEU A 29 1.14 -18.31 1.99
N VAL A 30 0.87 -18.33 0.69
CA VAL A 30 0.24 -19.49 0.02
C VAL A 30 1.27 -20.38 -0.67
N SER A 31 2.29 -19.78 -1.29
CA SER A 31 3.24 -20.50 -2.14
C SER A 31 4.54 -20.83 -1.43
N GLU A 32 5.05 -19.91 -0.60
CA GLU A 32 6.39 -20.06 0.00
C GLU A 32 6.34 -20.49 1.47
N ASN A 33 5.18 -20.35 2.13
CA ASN A 33 5.01 -20.57 3.57
C ASN A 33 6.01 -19.76 4.43
N ASP A 34 6.45 -18.60 3.92
CA ASP A 34 7.31 -17.66 4.62
C ASP A 34 6.43 -16.66 5.39
N LEU A 35 5.98 -17.09 6.57
CA LEU A 35 5.05 -16.33 7.41
C LEU A 35 5.70 -15.06 7.98
N ASP A 36 7.01 -15.07 8.23
CA ASP A 36 7.74 -13.91 8.74
C ASP A 36 7.81 -12.80 7.70
N MET A 37 8.11 -13.13 6.44
CA MET A 37 8.08 -12.17 5.34
C MET A 37 6.67 -11.67 5.06
N ALA A 38 5.68 -12.56 5.05
CA ALA A 38 4.27 -12.17 4.88
C ALA A 38 3.82 -11.18 5.97
N HIS A 39 4.15 -11.45 7.24
CA HIS A 39 3.81 -10.58 8.36
C HIS A 39 4.51 -9.22 8.25
N ARG A 40 5.80 -9.19 7.89
CA ARG A 40 6.53 -7.95 7.67
C ARG A 40 5.89 -7.09 6.58
N LEU A 41 5.63 -7.68 5.41
CA LEU A 41 5.01 -6.99 4.28
C LEU A 41 3.60 -6.48 4.61
N LEU A 42 2.82 -7.23 5.39
CA LEU A 42 1.51 -6.79 5.89
C LEU A 42 1.62 -5.55 6.79
N GLY A 43 2.60 -5.53 7.70
CA GLY A 43 2.86 -4.38 8.56
C GLY A 43 3.19 -3.13 7.75
N GLU A 44 4.16 -3.22 6.84
CA GLU A 44 4.55 -2.12 5.96
C GLU A 44 3.39 -1.62 5.07
N THR A 45 2.57 -2.54 4.57
CA THR A 45 1.40 -2.20 3.75
C THR A 45 0.33 -1.46 4.58
N THR A 46 0.17 -1.85 5.84
CA THR A 46 -0.77 -1.20 6.77
C THR A 46 -0.34 0.25 7.08
N GLU A 47 0.96 0.48 7.30
CA GLU A 47 1.52 1.83 7.49
C GLU A 47 1.31 2.73 6.27
N LEU A 48 1.55 2.20 5.06
CA LEU A 48 1.31 2.92 3.82
C LEU A 48 -0.18 3.25 3.63
N LEU A 49 -1.08 2.31 3.94
CA LEU A 49 -2.53 2.56 3.90
C LEU A 49 -2.95 3.66 4.88
N GLY A 50 -2.37 3.68 6.09
CA GLY A 50 -2.57 4.78 7.05
C GLY A 50 -2.21 6.13 6.46
N THR A 51 -1.04 6.22 5.80
CA THR A 51 -0.58 7.44 5.12
C THR A 51 -1.57 7.89 4.03
N VAL A 52 -2.06 6.96 3.21
CA VAL A 52 -3.05 7.25 2.15
C VAL A 52 -4.37 7.77 2.74
N ILE A 53 -4.82 7.18 3.85
CA ILE A 53 -6.04 7.60 4.55
C ILE A 53 -5.88 9.04 5.07
N ASP A 54 -4.74 9.35 5.68
CA ASP A 54 -4.47 10.69 6.22
C ASP A 54 -4.42 11.74 5.11
N ILE A 55 -3.74 11.44 3.99
CA ILE A 55 -3.74 12.31 2.81
C ILE A 55 -5.19 12.56 2.32
N LYS A 56 -6.03 11.53 2.28
CA LYS A 56 -7.43 11.67 1.84
C LYS A 56 -8.30 12.46 2.81
N LYS A 57 -8.01 12.47 4.11
CA LYS A 57 -8.75 13.27 5.11
C LYS A 57 -8.40 14.75 5.07
N GLU A 58 -7.21 15.09 4.58
CA GLU A 58 -6.74 16.46 4.40
C GLU A 58 -7.17 17.10 3.05
N LEU A 59 -7.85 16.32 2.19
CA LEU A 59 -8.45 16.76 0.93
C LEU A 59 -9.90 17.20 1.13
#